data_AF-A0A1B7Y394-F1
#
_entry.id   AF-A0A1B7Y394-F1
#
_cell.length_a   1.000
_cell.length_b   1.000
_cell.length_c   1.000
_cell.angle_alpha   90.00
_cell.angle_beta   90.00
_cell.angle_gamma   90.00
#
_symmetry.space_group_name_H-M   'P 1'
#
loop_
_entity.id
_entity.type
_entity.pdbx_description
1 polymer ?
#
loop_
_entity_poly.entity_id
_entity_poly.type
_entity_poly.pdbx_seq_one_letter_code
_entity_poly.pdbx_strand_id
1 'polypeptide(L)'
;MAITAEDDSFAGKRHGLPKLRQRRASAEQPLETLLDSTTVSDDALLLDACQAKEIDRFRNEIRLCQDEATRYRLCLQTRDDLLSQHSSLQFLIAAFDQVMLAECAEYHAWRKNRNKPSSRLTNSREDDISVWERFVGVANEGMEIKYKCLSALTEVSRCWGLDKVQHYHWASKGEKYCKVLRTAARAVPEWAEAAIKLNRVMLGRHQRVGARLVKLVANPIEQRDLVTLKAWTCKQAYVKQNRRGQHSLLFEKLADTDLPQGFGFDRFGLMVGKEFAVASAENDTHSLVVPEAASEGDIRILR
;
A
#
# COMPACT_ATOMS: atom_id res chain seq x y z
N MET A 1 -50.31 -52.94 -37.43
CA MET A 1 -48.97 -53.24 -37.99
C MET A 1 -47.97 -52.56 -37.06
N ALA A 2 -47.34 -53.16 -36.04
CA ALA A 2 -46.94 -54.56 -35.74
C ALA A 2 -45.53 -54.98 -36.23
N ILE A 3 -44.68 -55.43 -35.28
CA ILE A 3 -43.55 -56.39 -35.39
C ILE A 3 -42.31 -55.93 -36.21
N THR A 4 -41.04 -55.99 -35.75
CA THR A 4 -40.41 -56.34 -34.43
C THR A 4 -39.38 -55.23 -34.02
N ALA A 5 -38.23 -55.31 -33.33
CA ALA A 5 -37.20 -56.32 -32.93
C ALA A 5 -36.44 -57.00 -34.10
N GLU A 6 -35.19 -57.49 -33.98
CA GLU A 6 -34.22 -57.69 -32.86
C GLU A 6 -32.89 -56.98 -33.20
N ASP A 7 -32.01 -56.48 -32.32
CA ASP A 7 -31.26 -57.06 -31.18
C ASP A 7 -30.21 -58.12 -31.58
N ASP A 8 -28.92 -57.83 -31.31
CA ASP A 8 -27.84 -58.83 -31.24
C ASP A 8 -26.62 -58.27 -30.48
N SER A 9 -25.94 -59.11 -29.71
CA SER A 9 -24.77 -58.72 -28.91
C SER A 9 -23.71 -59.82 -28.91
N PHE A 10 -22.42 -59.45 -28.95
CA PHE A 10 -21.37 -60.44 -28.65
C PHE A 10 -20.18 -59.88 -27.88
N ALA A 11 -19.59 -60.75 -27.05
CA ALA A 11 -18.67 -60.38 -25.99
C ALA A 11 -17.18 -60.61 -26.33
N GLY A 12 -16.33 -59.72 -25.80
CA GLY A 12 -14.89 -59.64 -26.11
C GLY A 12 -13.97 -60.75 -25.56
N LYS A 13 -12.66 -60.49 -25.63
CA LYS A 13 -11.60 -61.22 -24.91
C LYS A 13 -10.38 -60.32 -24.65
N ARG A 14 -9.51 -60.73 -23.72
CA ARG A 14 -8.35 -59.96 -23.23
C ARG A 14 -7.04 -60.67 -23.55
N HIS A 15 -6.06 -59.98 -24.15
CA HIS A 15 -4.61 -60.21 -24.03
C HIS A 15 -3.90 -58.88 -24.42
N GLY A 16 -2.79 -58.43 -23.83
CA GLY A 16 -2.06 -58.87 -22.63
C GLY A 16 -0.96 -57.84 -22.28
N LEU A 17 -0.59 -57.70 -21.00
CA LEU A 17 0.41 -56.73 -20.54
C LEU A 17 1.85 -57.26 -20.62
N PRO A 18 2.81 -56.43 -21.05
CA PRO A 18 4.16 -56.40 -20.48
C PRO A 18 4.19 -55.48 -19.25
N LYS A 19 4.89 -55.91 -18.19
CA LYS A 19 5.10 -55.10 -16.98
C LYS A 19 6.35 -54.23 -17.14
N LEU A 20 6.25 -52.93 -16.86
CA LEU A 20 7.40 -52.15 -16.40
C LEU A 20 7.08 -51.54 -15.04
N ARG A 21 7.91 -51.86 -14.04
CA ARG A 21 7.65 -51.65 -12.62
C ARG A 21 8.78 -50.83 -12.01
N GLN A 22 8.62 -49.51 -11.94
CA GLN A 22 9.44 -48.69 -11.05
C GLN A 22 8.61 -47.61 -10.36
N ARG A 23 8.57 -47.70 -9.03
CA ARG A 23 8.18 -46.57 -8.17
C ARG A 23 9.30 -45.53 -8.24
N ARG A 24 8.96 -44.26 -8.46
CA ARG A 24 9.59 -43.16 -7.74
C ARG A 24 8.48 -42.37 -7.04
N ALA A 25 8.80 -41.84 -5.87
CA ALA A 25 7.83 -41.17 -5.01
C ALA A 25 7.42 -39.82 -5.59
N SER A 26 6.23 -39.35 -5.20
CA SER A 26 5.90 -37.93 -5.27
C SER A 26 6.92 -37.16 -4.44
N ALA A 27 7.81 -36.43 -5.09
CA ALA A 27 8.68 -35.48 -4.41
C ALA A 27 7.86 -34.21 -4.16
N GLU A 28 7.39 -34.03 -2.92
CA GLU A 28 7.00 -32.72 -2.42
C GLU A 28 8.24 -31.83 -2.49
N GLN A 29 8.27 -30.88 -3.43
CA GLN A 29 9.38 -29.93 -3.52
C GLN A 29 9.23 -28.87 -2.42
N PRO A 30 10.24 -28.66 -1.55
CA PRO A 30 10.21 -27.59 -0.57
C PRO A 30 10.11 -26.21 -1.24
N LEU A 31 9.41 -25.27 -0.59
CA LEU A 31 9.13 -23.94 -1.10
C LEU A 31 10.35 -22.98 -0.98
N GLU A 32 11.55 -23.43 -1.34
CA GLU A 32 12.82 -22.75 -1.08
C GLU A 32 13.74 -22.67 -2.32
N THR A 33 13.22 -22.26 -3.48
CA THR A 33 14.09 -21.76 -4.58
C THR A 33 13.36 -20.84 -5.55
N LEU A 34 13.29 -19.53 -5.24
CA LEU A 34 12.94 -18.47 -6.21
C LEU A 34 13.31 -17.05 -5.73
N LEU A 35 14.55 -16.85 -5.30
CA LEU A 35 15.13 -15.51 -5.08
C LEU A 35 15.89 -15.05 -6.33
N ASP A 36 15.14 -14.62 -7.35
CA ASP A 36 15.71 -13.92 -8.51
C ASP A 36 16.00 -12.46 -8.12
N SER A 37 17.28 -12.09 -8.15
CA SER A 37 17.83 -10.85 -7.59
C SER A 37 17.60 -9.60 -8.46
N THR A 38 16.70 -9.68 -9.44
CA THR A 38 16.20 -8.53 -10.23
C THR A 38 14.81 -8.04 -9.77
N THR A 39 14.22 -8.67 -8.75
CA THR A 39 12.91 -8.28 -8.21
C THR A 39 13.01 -7.03 -7.32
N VAL A 40 12.04 -6.11 -7.47
CA VAL A 40 11.82 -5.05 -6.46
C VAL A 40 11.35 -5.73 -5.19
N SER A 41 12.08 -5.54 -4.08
CA SER A 41 11.72 -6.11 -2.77
C SER A 41 10.26 -5.82 -2.43
N ASP A 42 9.51 -6.85 -2.04
CA ASP A 42 8.08 -6.76 -1.71
C ASP A 42 7.78 -5.64 -0.70
N ASP A 43 8.67 -5.44 0.28
CA ASP A 43 8.52 -4.42 1.31
C ASP A 43 8.54 -3.00 0.73
N ALA A 44 9.33 -2.78 -0.34
CA ALA A 44 9.40 -1.49 -1.02
C ALA A 44 8.11 -1.14 -1.79
N LEU A 45 7.18 -2.09 -2.00
CA LEU A 45 5.85 -1.87 -2.59
C LEU A 45 4.77 -1.57 -1.54
N LEU A 46 5.10 -1.62 -0.24
CA LEU A 46 4.14 -1.69 0.87
C LEU A 46 4.47 -0.69 1.98
N LEU A 47 5.75 -0.52 2.28
CA LEU A 47 6.31 0.48 3.18
C LEU A 47 6.64 1.77 2.42
N ASP A 48 6.64 2.90 3.14
CA ASP A 48 7.21 4.14 2.63
C ASP A 48 8.75 4.22 2.81
N ALA A 49 9.34 5.29 2.27
CA ALA A 49 10.79 5.49 2.28
C ALA A 49 11.39 5.86 3.66
N CYS A 50 10.58 6.13 4.68
CA CYS A 50 11.01 6.25 6.07
C CYS A 50 10.89 4.89 6.78
N GLN A 51 9.76 4.21 6.62
CA GLN A 51 9.52 2.85 7.14
C GLN A 51 10.56 1.83 6.64
N ALA A 52 10.90 1.86 5.34
CA ALA A 52 11.96 1.00 4.79
C ALA A 52 13.34 1.29 5.44
N LYS A 53 13.68 2.57 5.68
CA LYS A 53 14.92 2.94 6.38
C LYS A 53 14.90 2.54 7.86
N GLU A 54 13.74 2.46 8.48
CA GLU A 54 13.56 1.97 9.85
C GLU A 54 13.87 0.47 9.94
N ILE A 55 13.29 -0.32 9.02
CA ILE A 55 13.58 -1.75 8.86
C ILE A 55 15.07 -2.01 8.55
N ASP A 56 15.66 -1.26 7.62
CA ASP A 56 17.09 -1.42 7.29
C ASP A 56 18.01 -1.04 8.45
N ARG A 57 17.64 -0.03 9.25
CA ARG A 57 18.36 0.36 10.47
C ARG A 57 18.29 -0.75 11.53
N PHE A 58 17.09 -1.22 11.86
CA PHE A 58 16.89 -2.31 12.82
C PHE A 58 17.63 -3.59 12.40
N ARG A 59 17.60 -3.94 11.11
CA ARG A 59 18.35 -5.08 10.55
C ARG A 59 19.86 -4.93 10.73
N ASN A 60 20.40 -3.70 10.71
CA ASN A 60 21.81 -3.46 11.02
C ASN A 60 22.08 -3.50 12.53
N GLU A 61 21.22 -2.91 13.36
CA GLU A 61 21.34 -2.90 14.82
C GLU A 61 21.34 -4.33 15.41
N ILE A 62 20.40 -5.19 14.99
CA ILE A 62 20.30 -6.58 15.49
C ILE A 62 21.49 -7.46 15.06
N ARG A 63 22.12 -7.16 13.92
CA ARG A 63 23.35 -7.81 13.44
C ARG A 63 24.60 -7.36 14.19
N LEU A 64 24.60 -6.16 14.77
CA LEU A 64 25.69 -5.64 15.61
C LEU A 64 25.64 -6.17 17.05
N CYS A 65 24.51 -6.76 17.48
CA CYS A 65 24.40 -7.44 18.76
C CYS A 65 25.38 -8.62 18.86
N GLN A 66 26.23 -8.62 19.89
CA GLN A 66 27.28 -9.63 20.10
C GLN A 66 26.72 -10.98 20.56
N ASP A 67 25.65 -10.96 21.35
CA ASP A 67 25.01 -12.13 21.94
C ASP A 67 23.49 -12.18 21.67
N GLU A 68 22.92 -13.37 21.83
CA GLU A 68 21.51 -13.63 21.53
C GLU A 68 20.54 -12.99 22.53
N ALA A 69 20.91 -12.86 23.81
CA ALA A 69 20.08 -12.22 24.81
C ALA A 69 20.03 -10.69 24.63
N THR A 70 21.04 -10.09 24.00
CA THR A 70 20.97 -8.69 23.50
C THR A 70 20.06 -8.58 22.28
N ARG A 71 20.10 -9.52 21.32
CA ARG A 71 19.13 -9.54 20.20
C ARG A 71 17.70 -9.67 20.68
N TYR A 72 17.41 -10.61 21.58
CA TYR A 72 16.06 -10.82 22.08
C TYR A 72 15.53 -9.63 22.90
N ARG A 73 16.39 -8.96 23.69
CA ARG A 73 16.02 -7.69 24.36
C ARG A 73 15.74 -6.55 23.37
N LEU A 74 16.51 -6.45 22.29
CA LEU A 74 16.22 -5.48 21.22
C LEU A 74 14.86 -5.80 20.55
N CYS A 75 14.59 -7.07 20.25
CA CYS A 75 13.29 -7.52 19.73
C CYS A 75 12.12 -7.17 20.68
N LEU A 76 12.28 -7.35 22.00
CA LEU A 76 11.28 -6.98 23.01
C LEU A 76 11.00 -5.47 23.03
N GLN A 77 12.06 -4.65 23.05
CA GLN A 77 11.89 -3.19 23.02
C GLN A 77 11.16 -2.75 21.74
N THR A 78 11.62 -3.22 20.58
CA THR A 78 11.02 -2.90 19.28
C THR A 78 9.57 -3.38 19.16
N ARG A 79 9.22 -4.55 19.72
CA ARG A 79 7.83 -5.05 19.84
C ARG A 79 6.94 -4.01 20.54
N ASP A 80 7.39 -3.50 21.68
CA ASP A 80 6.61 -2.61 22.54
C ASP A 80 6.52 -1.20 21.97
N ASP A 81 7.62 -0.68 21.43
CA ASP A 81 7.66 0.60 20.71
C ASP A 81 6.70 0.59 19.51
N LEU A 82 6.64 -0.48 18.72
CA LEU A 82 5.73 -0.62 17.58
C LEU A 82 4.26 -0.81 17.99
N LEU A 83 3.99 -1.58 19.05
CA LEU A 83 2.62 -1.78 19.55
C LEU A 83 2.05 -0.52 20.20
N SER A 84 2.89 0.37 20.73
CA SER A 84 2.47 1.67 21.26
C SER A 84 1.96 2.62 20.17
N GLN A 85 2.52 2.54 18.96
CA GLN A 85 2.28 3.46 17.83
C GLN A 85 1.04 3.12 16.97
N HIS A 86 0.08 2.39 17.55
CA HIS A 86 -1.19 1.94 16.96
C HIS A 86 -1.12 0.91 15.81
N SER A 87 -2.24 0.20 15.61
CA SER A 87 -2.38 -0.93 14.67
C SER A 87 -2.35 -0.54 13.18
N SER A 88 -2.28 0.75 12.83
CA SER A 88 -2.02 1.19 11.45
C SER A 88 -0.67 0.73 10.90
N LEU A 89 0.24 0.27 11.76
CA LEU A 89 1.56 -0.24 11.42
C LEU A 89 1.60 -1.72 10.99
N GLN A 90 0.47 -2.35 10.66
CA GLN A 90 0.39 -3.77 10.20
C GLN A 90 1.51 -4.20 9.24
N PHE A 91 1.81 -3.42 8.19
CA PHE A 91 2.88 -3.75 7.23
C PHE A 91 4.29 -3.59 7.82
N LEU A 92 4.51 -2.55 8.64
CA LEU A 92 5.78 -2.28 9.29
C LEU A 92 6.08 -3.37 10.33
N ILE A 93 5.10 -3.67 11.20
CA ILE A 93 5.13 -4.77 12.16
C ILE A 93 5.41 -6.09 11.46
N ALA A 94 4.75 -6.39 10.32
CA ALA A 94 5.02 -7.58 9.52
C ALA A 94 6.47 -7.64 8.97
N ALA A 95 7.06 -6.51 8.57
CA ALA A 95 8.44 -6.47 8.10
C ALA A 95 9.46 -6.63 9.25
N PHE A 96 9.23 -5.99 10.40
CA PHE A 96 10.02 -6.18 11.63
C PHE A 96 9.97 -7.64 12.09
N ASP A 97 8.77 -8.23 12.11
CA ASP A 97 8.48 -9.63 12.43
C ASP A 97 9.23 -10.62 11.52
N GLN A 98 9.43 -10.28 10.23
CA GLN A 98 10.31 -11.04 9.33
C GLN A 98 11.81 -10.87 9.63
N VAL A 99 12.28 -9.67 10.01
CA VAL A 99 13.68 -9.46 10.43
C VAL A 99 13.99 -10.17 11.75
N MET A 100 13.09 -10.09 12.74
CA MET A 100 13.22 -10.81 14.01
C MET A 100 13.30 -12.33 13.78
N LEU A 101 12.52 -12.88 12.85
CA LEU A 101 12.60 -14.30 12.47
C LEU A 101 13.95 -14.73 11.90
N ALA A 102 14.57 -13.86 11.08
CA ALA A 102 15.81 -14.19 10.37
C ALA A 102 17.06 -13.98 11.24
N GLU A 103 17.06 -12.97 12.11
CA GLU A 103 18.25 -12.51 12.82
C GLU A 103 18.25 -12.86 14.33
N CYS A 104 17.12 -13.29 14.93
CA CYS A 104 17.01 -13.68 16.34
C CYS A 104 16.52 -15.12 16.50
N ALA A 105 17.44 -16.01 16.88
CA ALA A 105 17.19 -17.43 17.12
C ALA A 105 16.28 -17.68 18.34
N GLU A 106 16.36 -16.85 19.40
CA GLU A 106 15.47 -17.00 20.57
C GLU A 106 14.02 -16.65 20.21
N TYR A 107 13.78 -15.54 19.51
CA TYR A 107 12.46 -15.17 19.02
C TYR A 107 11.91 -16.20 18.02
N HIS A 108 12.73 -16.66 17.06
CA HIS A 108 12.35 -17.73 16.14
C HIS A 108 11.97 -19.03 16.88
N ALA A 109 12.74 -19.40 17.92
CA ALA A 109 12.45 -20.56 18.76
C ALA A 109 11.16 -20.39 19.58
N TRP A 110 10.91 -19.22 20.16
CA TRP A 110 9.64 -18.89 20.81
C TRP A 110 8.48 -19.04 19.83
N ARG A 111 8.56 -18.38 18.66
CA ARG A 111 7.48 -18.33 17.67
C ARG A 111 7.12 -19.71 17.12
N LYS A 112 8.11 -20.57 16.91
CA LYS A 112 7.93 -21.97 16.48
C LYS A 112 7.28 -22.87 17.54
N ASN A 113 7.37 -22.49 18.83
CA ASN A 113 6.86 -23.28 19.95
C ASN A 113 5.54 -22.76 20.55
N ARG A 114 5.14 -21.50 20.29
CA ARG A 114 3.96 -20.85 20.91
C ARG A 114 2.66 -21.67 20.80
N ASN A 115 2.46 -22.40 19.69
CA ASN A 115 1.28 -23.24 19.45
C ASN A 115 1.27 -24.56 20.27
N LYS A 116 2.29 -24.85 21.08
CA LYS A 116 2.37 -26.09 21.87
C LYS A 116 1.70 -25.89 23.24
N PRO A 117 0.78 -26.77 23.68
CA PRO A 117 0.01 -26.60 24.93
C PRO A 117 0.80 -26.84 26.23
N SER A 118 2.14 -26.75 26.20
CA SER A 118 3.05 -27.28 27.23
C SER A 118 3.93 -26.20 27.89
N SER A 119 3.38 -25.03 28.19
CA SER A 119 4.08 -24.03 29.03
C SER A 119 3.11 -23.10 29.77
N ARG A 120 2.28 -23.65 30.68
CA ARG A 120 1.62 -22.84 31.72
C ARG A 120 2.69 -22.34 32.68
N LEU A 121 2.85 -21.02 32.82
CA LEU A 121 3.96 -20.41 33.54
C LEU A 121 3.58 -19.03 34.09
N THR A 122 3.41 -18.96 35.42
CA THR A 122 3.44 -17.76 36.29
C THR A 122 3.18 -16.39 35.64
N ASN A 123 2.02 -15.82 35.93
CA ASN A 123 1.48 -14.47 35.64
C ASN A 123 2.42 -13.48 34.90
N SER A 124 3.57 -13.10 35.50
CA SER A 124 4.57 -12.19 34.91
C SER A 124 5.05 -12.59 33.50
N ARG A 125 4.98 -13.88 33.16
CA ARG A 125 5.30 -14.42 31.84
C ARG A 125 4.08 -14.60 30.93
N GLU A 126 2.87 -14.64 31.48
CA GLU A 126 1.61 -14.68 30.72
C GLU A 126 1.29 -13.31 30.10
N ASP A 127 1.63 -12.21 30.78
CA ASP A 127 1.54 -10.86 30.21
C ASP A 127 2.46 -10.71 28.97
N ASP A 128 3.72 -11.11 29.10
CA ASP A 128 4.71 -11.06 28.01
C ASP A 128 4.31 -11.95 26.81
N ILE A 129 3.75 -13.13 27.06
CA ILE A 129 3.18 -14.00 26.02
C ILE A 129 1.99 -13.31 25.34
N SER A 130 1.12 -12.63 26.09
CA SER A 130 -0.06 -11.94 25.56
C SER A 130 0.31 -10.75 24.67
N VAL A 131 1.35 -10.00 25.02
CA VAL A 131 1.89 -8.92 24.18
C VAL A 131 2.53 -9.49 22.91
N TRP A 132 3.29 -10.59 23.00
CA TRP A 132 3.85 -11.26 21.84
C TRP A 132 2.80 -11.85 20.88
N GLU A 133 1.74 -12.50 21.38
CA GLU A 133 0.65 -13.00 20.52
C GLU A 133 -0.11 -11.84 19.86
N ARG A 134 -0.27 -10.69 20.54
CA ARG A 134 -0.83 -9.47 19.93
C ARG A 134 0.05 -8.94 18.79
N PHE A 135 1.36 -8.84 18.99
CA PHE A 135 2.32 -8.45 17.95
C PHE A 135 2.24 -9.39 16.74
N VAL A 136 2.29 -10.70 17.01
CA VAL A 136 2.16 -11.77 16.01
C VAL A 136 0.84 -11.70 15.25
N GLY A 137 -0.28 -11.43 15.92
CA GLY A 137 -1.59 -11.31 15.28
C GLY A 137 -1.61 -10.19 14.24
N VAL A 138 -1.10 -9.01 14.63
CA VAL A 138 -0.98 -7.84 13.75
C VAL A 138 0.01 -8.09 12.60
N ALA A 139 1.13 -8.78 12.86
CA ALA A 139 2.10 -9.17 11.84
C ALA A 139 1.51 -10.15 10.81
N ASN A 140 0.80 -11.19 11.26
CA ASN A 140 0.16 -12.16 10.37
C ASN A 140 -0.93 -11.49 9.50
N GLU A 141 -1.72 -10.57 10.09
CA GLU A 141 -2.74 -9.79 9.36
C GLU A 141 -2.08 -8.90 8.29
N GLY A 142 -1.00 -8.20 8.65
CA GLY A 142 -0.19 -7.42 7.72
C GLY A 142 0.39 -8.25 6.57
N MET A 143 0.90 -9.46 6.87
CA MET A 143 1.39 -10.42 5.88
C MET A 143 0.27 -10.91 4.94
N GLU A 144 -0.92 -11.22 5.47
CA GLU A 144 -2.06 -11.61 4.64
C GLU A 144 -2.51 -10.48 3.70
N ILE A 145 -2.56 -9.24 4.18
CA ILE A 145 -2.91 -8.08 3.34
C ILE A 145 -1.80 -7.81 2.31
N LYS A 146 -0.52 -7.96 2.69
CA LYS A 146 0.67 -7.94 1.81
C LYS A 146 0.48 -8.89 0.63
N TYR A 147 0.30 -10.19 0.87
CA TYR A 147 0.12 -11.17 -0.22
C TYR A 147 -1.09 -10.88 -1.11
N LYS A 148 -2.22 -10.45 -0.53
CA LYS A 148 -3.44 -10.10 -1.29
C LYS A 148 -3.28 -8.84 -2.16
N CYS A 149 -2.40 -7.91 -1.78
CA CYS A 149 -2.16 -6.67 -2.51
C CYS A 149 -0.96 -6.74 -3.48
N LEU A 150 0.08 -7.52 -3.16
CA LEU A 150 1.39 -7.51 -3.84
C LEU A 150 1.28 -7.66 -5.37
N SER A 151 0.65 -8.74 -5.86
CA SER A 151 0.43 -8.98 -7.31
C SER A 151 -0.33 -7.84 -8.02
N ALA A 152 -1.07 -7.02 -7.29
CA ALA A 152 -1.70 -5.82 -7.85
C ALA A 152 -0.73 -4.62 -7.87
N LEU A 153 0.08 -4.44 -6.83
CA LEU A 153 1.01 -3.33 -6.68
C LEU A 153 2.28 -3.48 -7.54
N THR A 154 2.81 -4.69 -7.72
CA THR A 154 3.92 -4.98 -8.66
C THR A 154 3.57 -4.64 -10.11
N GLU A 155 2.30 -4.81 -10.50
CA GLU A 155 1.82 -4.39 -11.83
C GLU A 155 1.68 -2.85 -11.91
N VAL A 156 1.24 -2.20 -10.83
CA VAL A 156 1.08 -0.74 -10.79
C VAL A 156 2.44 -0.04 -10.77
N SER A 157 3.45 -0.56 -10.07
CA SER A 157 4.82 -0.01 -10.11
C SER A 157 5.44 -0.15 -11.50
N ARG A 158 5.11 -1.21 -12.25
CA ARG A 158 5.53 -1.41 -13.65
C ARG A 158 4.92 -0.39 -14.61
N CYS A 159 3.71 0.12 -14.33
CA CYS A 159 3.08 1.18 -15.13
C CYS A 159 3.48 2.59 -14.67
N TRP A 160 3.38 2.88 -13.38
CA TRP A 160 3.41 4.26 -12.84
C TRP A 160 4.68 4.60 -12.03
N GLY A 161 5.55 3.62 -11.78
CA GLY A 161 6.75 3.76 -10.96
C GLY A 161 6.56 3.37 -9.50
N LEU A 162 7.60 2.77 -8.91
CA LEU A 162 7.67 2.37 -7.50
C LEU A 162 7.47 3.56 -6.55
N ASP A 163 8.00 4.71 -6.93
CA ASP A 163 7.97 5.96 -6.16
C ASP A 163 6.55 6.51 -5.93
N LYS A 164 5.59 6.20 -6.82
CA LYS A 164 4.17 6.54 -6.64
C LYS A 164 3.50 5.52 -5.72
N VAL A 165 3.82 4.23 -5.86
CA VAL A 165 3.28 3.16 -5.01
C VAL A 165 3.61 3.41 -3.54
N GLN A 166 4.86 3.79 -3.25
CA GLN A 166 5.33 4.20 -1.93
C GLN A 166 4.63 5.47 -1.45
N HIS A 167 4.71 6.58 -2.19
CA HIS A 167 4.19 7.88 -1.77
C HIS A 167 2.68 7.89 -1.49
N TYR A 168 1.90 7.10 -2.22
CA TYR A 168 0.45 6.99 -1.98
C TYR A 168 0.06 5.84 -1.06
N HIS A 169 1.01 5.03 -0.58
CA HIS A 169 0.79 3.88 0.33
C HIS A 169 -0.39 3.00 -0.08
N TRP A 170 -0.54 2.67 -1.37
CA TRP A 170 -1.80 2.10 -1.90
C TRP A 170 -2.23 0.79 -1.23
N ALA A 171 -1.29 0.01 -0.68
CA ALA A 171 -1.56 -1.17 0.14
C ALA A 171 -2.54 -0.92 1.30
N SER A 172 -2.44 0.25 1.96
CA SER A 172 -3.31 0.67 3.08
C SER A 172 -4.80 0.79 2.73
N LYS A 173 -5.13 0.89 1.44
CA LYS A 173 -6.51 0.93 0.94
C LYS A 173 -7.12 -0.47 0.75
N GLY A 174 -6.32 -1.52 0.95
CA GLY A 174 -6.74 -2.93 0.93
C GLY A 174 -6.87 -3.57 -0.46
N GLU A 175 -6.99 -4.90 -0.47
CA GLU A 175 -6.99 -5.76 -1.67
C GLU A 175 -7.96 -5.28 -2.76
N LYS A 176 -9.20 -4.94 -2.41
CA LYS A 176 -10.23 -4.53 -3.36
C LYS A 176 -9.89 -3.22 -4.07
N TYR A 177 -9.27 -2.28 -3.37
CA TYR A 177 -8.74 -1.06 -3.97
C TYR A 177 -7.58 -1.39 -4.90
N CYS A 178 -6.60 -2.18 -4.43
CA CYS A 178 -5.41 -2.54 -5.21
C CYS A 178 -5.76 -3.29 -6.51
N LYS A 179 -6.74 -4.21 -6.48
CA LYS A 179 -7.23 -4.90 -7.70
C LYS A 179 -7.83 -3.93 -8.72
N VAL A 180 -8.59 -2.92 -8.28
CA VAL A 180 -9.16 -1.89 -9.18
C VAL A 180 -8.09 -0.92 -9.69
N LEU A 181 -7.14 -0.54 -8.83
CA LEU A 181 -5.96 0.27 -9.15
C LEU A 181 -5.13 -0.37 -10.27
N ARG A 182 -4.84 -1.68 -10.18
CA ARG A 182 -4.16 -2.45 -11.25
C ARG A 182 -4.92 -2.37 -12.58
N THR A 183 -6.25 -2.52 -12.57
CA THR A 183 -7.05 -2.40 -13.80
C THR A 183 -7.00 -0.98 -14.38
N ALA A 184 -6.95 0.05 -13.54
CA ALA A 184 -6.86 1.43 -13.98
C ALA A 184 -5.47 1.77 -14.54
N ALA A 185 -4.39 1.30 -13.89
CA ALA A 185 -3.02 1.46 -14.39
C ALA A 185 -2.78 0.74 -15.72
N ARG A 186 -3.31 -0.48 -15.91
CA ARG A 186 -3.27 -1.16 -17.21
C ARG A 186 -4.10 -0.47 -18.30
N ALA A 187 -5.13 0.32 -17.94
CA ALA A 187 -5.98 1.04 -18.89
C ALA A 187 -5.44 2.43 -19.25
N VAL A 188 -4.65 3.06 -18.36
CA VAL A 188 -3.96 4.33 -18.56
C VAL A 188 -2.53 4.19 -18.00
N PRO A 189 -1.59 3.57 -18.76
CA PRO A 189 -0.27 3.23 -18.26
C PRO A 189 0.63 4.46 -18.06
N GLU A 190 0.44 5.52 -18.83
CA GLU A 190 1.20 6.76 -18.69
C GLU A 190 0.77 7.55 -17.46
N TRP A 191 1.66 7.71 -16.47
CA TRP A 191 1.34 8.44 -15.23
C TRP A 191 0.88 9.88 -15.49
N ALA A 192 1.52 10.59 -16.43
CA ALA A 192 1.13 11.96 -16.77
C ALA A 192 -0.31 12.07 -17.30
N GLU A 193 -0.78 11.05 -18.02
CA GLU A 193 -2.17 10.97 -18.48
C GLU A 193 -3.12 10.55 -17.35
N ALA A 194 -2.70 9.59 -16.51
CA ALA A 194 -3.44 9.15 -15.34
C ALA A 194 -3.67 10.30 -14.35
N ALA A 195 -2.66 11.12 -14.08
CA ALA A 195 -2.74 12.27 -13.17
C ALA A 195 -3.75 13.33 -13.66
N ILE A 196 -3.69 13.70 -14.94
CA ILE A 196 -4.67 14.63 -15.56
C ILE A 196 -6.10 14.11 -15.39
N LYS A 197 -6.33 12.83 -15.71
CA LYS A 197 -7.66 12.20 -15.62
C LYS A 197 -8.13 12.06 -14.17
N LEU A 198 -7.26 11.65 -13.25
CA LEU A 198 -7.55 11.56 -11.82
C LEU A 198 -7.92 12.92 -11.24
N ASN A 199 -7.17 13.97 -11.54
CA ASN A 199 -7.46 15.33 -11.08
C ASN A 199 -8.84 15.81 -11.54
N ARG A 200 -9.17 15.66 -12.83
CA ARG A 200 -10.50 16.03 -13.36
C ARG A 200 -11.61 15.19 -12.75
N VAL A 201 -11.39 13.89 -12.49
CA VAL A 201 -12.35 13.02 -11.78
C VAL A 201 -12.53 13.41 -10.31
N MET A 202 -11.46 13.76 -9.59
CA MET A 202 -11.48 14.18 -8.19
C MET A 202 -12.10 15.57 -8.02
N LEU A 203 -11.78 16.53 -8.89
CA LEU A 203 -12.38 17.87 -8.91
C LEU A 203 -13.89 17.78 -9.19
N GLY A 204 -14.26 17.05 -10.25
CA GLY A 204 -15.67 16.76 -10.57
C GLY A 204 -16.38 15.89 -9.52
N ARG A 205 -15.66 15.33 -8.55
CA ARG A 205 -16.18 14.68 -7.34
C ARG A 205 -16.34 15.66 -6.18
N HIS A 206 -15.42 16.60 -6.01
CA HIS A 206 -15.48 17.67 -5.02
C HIS A 206 -16.67 18.61 -5.28
N GLN A 207 -16.82 19.07 -6.53
CA GLN A 207 -17.78 20.12 -6.92
C GLN A 207 -19.26 19.67 -6.98
N ARG A 208 -19.57 18.37 -6.83
CA ARG A 208 -20.94 17.87 -6.95
C ARG A 208 -21.71 17.98 -5.63
N VAL A 209 -22.78 18.76 -5.65
CA VAL A 209 -23.75 18.89 -4.54
C VAL A 209 -24.21 17.50 -4.05
N GLY A 210 -24.02 17.23 -2.76
CA GLY A 210 -24.36 15.95 -2.13
C GLY A 210 -23.38 14.79 -2.39
N ALA A 211 -22.26 15.02 -3.09
CA ALA A 211 -21.18 14.04 -3.16
C ALA A 211 -20.28 14.13 -1.92
N ARG A 212 -19.74 12.99 -1.48
CA ARG A 212 -18.59 12.97 -0.55
C ARG A 212 -17.41 13.68 -1.21
N LEU A 213 -17.00 14.81 -0.61
CA LEU A 213 -15.87 15.66 -0.97
C LEU A 213 -14.56 14.88 -1.13
N VAL A 214 -13.56 15.53 -1.73
CA VAL A 214 -12.17 15.06 -1.68
C VAL A 214 -11.60 15.36 -0.29
N LYS A 215 -10.83 14.43 0.26
CA LYS A 215 -10.21 14.55 1.59
C LYS A 215 -8.90 15.34 1.52
N LEU A 216 -8.64 16.14 2.55
CA LEU A 216 -7.33 16.74 2.83
C LEU A 216 -6.42 15.66 3.46
N VAL A 217 -5.76 14.88 2.60
CA VAL A 217 -4.84 13.78 2.92
C VAL A 217 -3.86 13.54 1.76
N ALA A 218 -2.67 13.00 2.04
CA ALA A 218 -1.65 12.67 1.03
C ALA A 218 -2.14 11.73 -0.11
N ASN A 219 -3.02 10.78 0.19
CA ASN A 219 -3.67 9.95 -0.84
C ASN A 219 -5.20 10.18 -0.86
N PRO A 220 -5.67 11.18 -1.62
CA PRO A 220 -7.09 11.55 -1.70
C PRO A 220 -7.91 10.64 -2.62
N ILE A 221 -7.27 9.80 -3.43
CA ILE A 221 -7.90 8.94 -4.44
C ILE A 221 -8.85 7.95 -3.76
N GLU A 222 -10.06 7.81 -4.32
CA GLU A 222 -11.02 6.78 -3.93
C GLU A 222 -11.23 5.74 -5.03
N GLN A 223 -11.70 4.54 -4.64
CA GLN A 223 -11.99 3.45 -5.58
C GLN A 223 -13.00 3.86 -6.69
N ARG A 224 -13.91 4.82 -6.42
CA ARG A 224 -14.85 5.37 -7.42
C ARG A 224 -14.16 6.23 -8.50
N ASP A 225 -13.01 6.81 -8.17
CA ASP A 225 -12.22 7.59 -9.12
C ASP A 225 -11.48 6.64 -10.07
N LEU A 226 -10.83 5.62 -9.52
CA LEU A 226 -10.18 4.54 -10.28
C LEU A 226 -11.15 3.78 -11.19
N VAL A 227 -12.39 3.53 -10.74
CA VAL A 227 -13.46 2.96 -11.58
C VAL A 227 -13.83 3.87 -12.76
N THR A 228 -13.64 5.18 -12.63
CA THR A 228 -13.86 6.14 -13.71
C THR A 228 -12.62 6.25 -14.61
N LEU A 229 -11.40 6.28 -14.04
CA LEU A 229 -10.13 6.29 -14.78
C LEU A 229 -10.03 5.08 -15.73
N LYS A 230 -10.31 3.85 -15.25
CA LYS A 230 -10.26 2.65 -16.09
C LYS A 230 -11.28 2.63 -17.26
N ALA A 231 -12.30 3.49 -17.20
CA ALA A 231 -13.31 3.64 -18.25
C ALA A 231 -13.01 4.82 -19.18
N TRP A 232 -12.00 5.64 -18.85
CA TRP A 232 -11.54 6.78 -19.62
C TRP A 232 -10.26 6.41 -20.38
N THR A 233 -10.38 5.55 -21.39
CA THR A 233 -9.23 4.98 -22.11
C THR A 233 -8.61 5.90 -23.16
N CYS A 234 -9.36 6.88 -23.70
CA CYS A 234 -8.89 7.81 -24.74
C CYS A 234 -8.51 9.20 -24.17
N LYS A 235 -7.79 10.00 -24.96
CA LYS A 235 -7.42 11.41 -24.65
C LYS A 235 -8.50 12.43 -25.06
N GLN A 236 -9.77 12.02 -25.01
CA GLN A 236 -10.94 12.87 -25.33
C GLN A 236 -11.76 13.12 -24.05
N ALA A 237 -12.77 13.98 -24.10
CA ALA A 237 -13.64 14.22 -22.94
C ALA A 237 -14.45 12.97 -22.55
N TYR A 238 -14.44 12.61 -21.27
CA TYR A 238 -15.18 11.45 -20.76
C TYR A 238 -16.60 11.83 -20.39
N VAL A 239 -17.57 11.29 -21.12
CA VAL A 239 -19.00 11.51 -20.92
C VAL A 239 -19.59 10.44 -20.00
N LYS A 240 -20.15 10.85 -18.86
CA LYS A 240 -20.88 9.99 -17.93
C LYS A 240 -22.35 10.36 -17.88
N GLN A 241 -23.19 9.55 -18.53
CA GLN A 241 -24.64 9.59 -18.28
C GLN A 241 -24.96 9.02 -16.89
N ASN A 242 -25.95 9.61 -16.23
CA ASN A 242 -26.52 9.12 -14.98
C ASN A 242 -27.99 9.58 -14.85
N ARG A 243 -28.72 9.12 -13.82
CA ARG A 243 -30.15 9.43 -13.62
C ARG A 243 -30.47 10.93 -13.43
N ARG A 244 -29.46 11.80 -13.23
CA ARG A 244 -29.60 13.26 -13.13
C ARG A 244 -29.02 14.01 -14.35
N GLY A 245 -28.79 13.31 -15.47
CA GLY A 245 -28.34 13.88 -16.74
C GLY A 245 -26.93 13.44 -17.16
N GLN A 246 -26.40 14.15 -18.16
CA GLN A 246 -25.07 13.93 -18.72
C GLN A 246 -24.04 14.83 -18.04
N HIS A 247 -22.88 14.27 -17.66
CA HIS A 247 -21.78 15.04 -17.10
C HIS A 247 -20.49 14.70 -17.84
N SER A 248 -19.80 15.71 -18.37
CA SER A 248 -18.55 15.56 -19.12
C SER A 248 -17.34 15.94 -18.27
N LEU A 249 -16.24 15.20 -18.42
CA LEU A 249 -14.93 15.55 -17.84
C LEU A 249 -13.96 15.81 -19.01
N LEU A 250 -13.42 17.02 -19.09
CA LEU A 250 -12.48 17.40 -20.15
C LEU A 250 -11.11 16.75 -19.93
N PHE A 251 -10.47 16.30 -21.01
CA PHE A 251 -9.08 15.82 -20.96
C PHE A 251 -8.12 17.01 -21.09
N GLU A 252 -7.88 17.67 -19.96
CA GLU A 252 -7.11 18.91 -19.86
C GLU A 252 -6.44 18.98 -18.48
N LYS A 253 -5.19 19.45 -18.40
CA LYS A 253 -4.49 19.63 -17.11
C LYS A 253 -5.24 20.68 -16.26
N LEU A 254 -5.16 20.59 -14.94
CA LEU A 254 -5.59 21.69 -14.06
C LEU A 254 -4.41 22.64 -13.81
N ALA A 255 -4.69 23.94 -13.73
CA ALA A 255 -3.81 24.95 -13.13
C ALA A 255 -4.15 25.13 -11.64
N ASP A 256 -3.27 25.79 -10.88
CA ASP A 256 -3.52 26.09 -9.46
C ASP A 256 -4.77 26.96 -9.25
N THR A 257 -5.10 27.81 -10.24
CA THR A 257 -6.34 28.62 -10.27
C THR A 257 -7.63 27.79 -10.38
N ASP A 258 -7.55 26.53 -10.82
CA ASP A 258 -8.71 25.65 -10.95
C ASP A 258 -8.99 24.84 -9.67
N LEU A 259 -8.09 24.91 -8.68
CA LEU A 259 -8.16 24.10 -7.48
C LEU A 259 -9.12 24.71 -6.43
N PRO A 260 -9.89 23.88 -5.69
CA PRO A 260 -10.70 24.38 -4.58
C PRO A 260 -9.79 24.92 -3.46
N GLN A 261 -10.30 25.88 -2.67
CA GLN A 261 -9.58 26.39 -1.51
C GLN A 261 -9.17 25.25 -0.56
N GLY A 262 -7.90 25.25 -0.14
CA GLY A 262 -7.32 24.22 0.71
C GLY A 262 -6.68 23.04 -0.04
N PHE A 263 -6.61 23.07 -1.37
CA PHE A 263 -5.89 22.08 -2.18
C PHE A 263 -4.62 22.66 -2.82
N GLY A 264 -3.75 21.78 -3.30
CA GLY A 264 -2.56 22.08 -4.11
C GLY A 264 -2.10 20.83 -4.86
N PHE A 265 -1.03 20.91 -5.67
CA PHE A 265 -0.45 19.73 -6.32
C PHE A 265 0.69 19.11 -5.52
N ASP A 266 0.74 17.78 -5.48
CA ASP A 266 1.89 17.03 -4.96
C ASP A 266 3.06 16.96 -5.97
N ARG A 267 4.16 16.33 -5.53
CA ARG A 267 5.39 16.08 -6.32
C ARG A 267 5.20 15.26 -7.60
N PHE A 268 4.02 14.70 -7.82
CA PHE A 268 3.66 13.90 -9.01
C PHE A 268 2.49 14.50 -9.79
N GLY A 269 2.01 15.68 -9.40
CA GLY A 269 0.97 16.43 -10.08
C GLY A 269 -0.46 16.00 -9.74
N LEU A 270 -0.72 15.27 -8.64
CA LEU A 270 -2.10 15.06 -8.16
C LEU A 270 -2.56 16.18 -7.23
N MET A 271 -3.85 16.53 -7.33
CA MET A 271 -4.53 17.43 -6.42
C MET A 271 -4.70 16.76 -5.04
N VAL A 272 -3.98 17.28 -4.04
CA VAL A 272 -3.96 16.85 -2.63
C VAL A 272 -4.38 18.00 -1.71
N GLY A 273 -4.56 17.74 -0.41
CA GLY A 273 -4.70 18.81 0.58
C GLY A 273 -3.44 19.68 0.63
N LYS A 274 -3.60 20.99 0.85
CA LYS A 274 -2.50 21.97 0.74
C LYS A 274 -1.33 21.68 1.68
N GLU A 275 -1.60 21.03 2.82
CA GLU A 275 -0.62 20.54 3.78
C GLU A 275 0.26 19.36 3.28
N PHE A 276 -0.12 18.72 2.16
CA PHE A 276 0.66 17.68 1.45
C PHE A 276 1.13 18.12 0.06
N ALA A 277 0.78 19.33 -0.37
CA ALA A 277 1.22 19.87 -1.65
C ALA A 277 2.71 20.25 -1.61
N VAL A 278 3.35 20.32 -2.78
CA VAL A 278 4.64 21.02 -2.90
C VAL A 278 4.39 22.51 -2.69
N ALA A 279 5.28 23.18 -1.97
CA ALA A 279 5.19 24.63 -1.80
C ALA A 279 5.26 25.34 -3.16
N SER A 280 4.14 25.95 -3.57
CA SER A 280 4.11 26.88 -4.70
C SER A 280 5.11 28.01 -4.44
N ALA A 281 5.96 28.32 -5.42
CA ALA A 281 7.08 29.27 -5.28
C ALA A 281 6.64 30.76 -5.25
N GLU A 282 5.41 31.03 -4.81
CA GLU A 282 4.75 32.33 -4.87
C GLU A 282 4.11 32.66 -3.52
N ASN A 283 4.88 33.36 -2.65
CA ASN A 283 4.44 34.49 -1.79
C ASN A 283 5.46 34.86 -0.67
N ASP A 284 6.76 34.96 -0.98
CA ASP A 284 7.77 35.62 -0.11
C ASP A 284 7.95 37.12 -0.44
N THR A 285 6.90 37.77 -0.98
CA THR A 285 6.92 39.15 -1.49
C THR A 285 5.80 40.03 -0.93
N HIS A 286 5.59 39.96 0.40
CA HIS A 286 4.85 40.96 1.18
C HIS A 286 5.47 41.06 2.59
N SER A 287 5.90 42.22 3.11
CA SER A 287 6.06 43.54 2.49
C SER A 287 7.22 44.28 3.16
N LEU A 288 8.00 45.04 2.38
CA LEU A 288 8.83 46.11 2.93
C LEU A 288 7.90 47.23 3.45
N VAL A 289 7.77 47.35 4.77
CA VAL A 289 7.18 48.53 5.41
C VAL A 289 8.31 49.38 5.96
N VAL A 290 8.70 50.40 5.20
CA VAL A 290 9.56 51.48 5.69
C VAL A 290 8.66 52.45 6.46
N PRO A 291 8.93 52.74 7.75
CA PRO A 291 8.25 53.81 8.46
C PRO A 291 8.87 55.16 8.03
N GLU A 292 8.15 55.93 7.24
CA GLU A 292 8.49 57.32 6.92
C GLU A 292 7.92 58.29 7.97
N ALA A 293 8.50 59.49 8.05
CA ALA A 293 8.06 60.65 8.84
C ALA A 293 8.12 60.52 10.38
N ALA A 294 9.21 61.04 10.94
CA ALA A 294 9.22 61.65 12.28
C ALA A 294 9.75 63.09 12.15
N SER A 295 8.86 64.02 11.79
CA SER A 295 9.17 65.44 11.59
C SER A 295 8.07 66.31 12.19
N GLU A 296 8.24 66.72 13.45
CA GLU A 296 7.92 68.05 13.98
C GLU A 296 8.27 68.08 15.48
N GLY A 297 8.79 69.21 15.95
CA GLY A 297 9.39 69.32 17.29
C GLY A 297 10.02 70.68 17.56
N ASP A 298 9.34 71.75 17.13
CA ASP A 298 9.86 73.11 17.24
C ASP A 298 9.69 73.63 18.68
N ILE A 299 10.81 73.81 19.41
CA ILE A 299 10.79 74.18 20.84
C ILE A 299 11.17 75.65 21.03
N ARG A 300 10.14 76.49 21.03
CA ARG A 300 10.07 77.81 21.71
C ARG A 300 8.66 77.91 22.31
N ILE A 301 8.36 78.61 23.40
CA ILE A 301 8.99 79.79 24.04
C ILE A 301 8.84 79.62 25.58
N LEU A 302 9.72 80.25 26.39
CA LEU A 302 9.42 81.00 27.66
C LEU A 302 10.56 80.98 28.70
N ARG A 303 11.65 81.72 28.45
CA ARG A 303 11.95 83.01 29.11
C ARG A 303 13.25 83.63 28.58
#